data_AF-A0A2L0PQ55-F1
#
_entry.id   AF-A0A2L0PQ55-F1
#
_cell.length_a   1.000
_cell.length_b   1.000
_cell.length_c   1.000
_cell.angle_alpha   90.00
_cell.angle_beta   90.00
_cell.angle_gamma   90.00
#
_symmetry.space_group_name_H-M   'P 1'
#
loop_
_entity.id
_entity.type
_entity.pdbx_description
1 polymer ?
#
loop_
_entity_poly.entity_id
_entity_poly.type
_entity_poly.pdbx_seq_one_letter_code
_entity_poly.pdbx_strand_id
1 'polypeptide(L)'
;MKIGIIGVAGSGKDTVASIIQQRFNQMGVQAEVCRFAEPIKAIAREVFGPEFDNRDVKEELVPFTHDMKFLAEGVLWDAGARLLQHLKCHWRTKFETLLNRLLVKDEISPRIFQQYVGTDLFRAIDSNVWVNATEIQASKFEVALLPDVRFVDEAAVCDVLIVVNRPGVVAVAEHPSEVLANTLLQASFPKLITSTGEIKNHEPLELTLSVENYRRCTVGELRNTSCLGEFDLFEGKPQWFFSVFNHYSIERLEFMLDEVVMPALNFMRGGNG
;
A
#
# COMPACT_ATOMS: atom_id res chain seq x y z
N MET A 1 0.57 -15.43 -1.43
CA MET A 1 1.41 -14.45 -0.69
C MET A 1 1.15 -13.06 -1.23
N LYS A 2 1.01 -12.05 -0.36
CA LYS A 2 0.84 -10.63 -0.69
C LYS A 2 2.03 -9.84 -0.15
N ILE A 3 2.73 -9.12 -1.00
CA ILE A 3 3.91 -8.32 -0.64
C ILE A 3 3.58 -6.86 -0.90
N GLY A 4 3.35 -6.10 0.17
CA GLY A 4 3.17 -4.65 0.11
C GLY A 4 4.51 -3.95 -0.05
N ILE A 5 4.57 -2.94 -0.91
CA ILE A 5 5.75 -2.10 -1.09
C ILE A 5 5.34 -0.64 -0.87
N ILE A 6 5.79 -0.08 0.25
CA ILE A 6 5.48 1.27 0.71
C ILE A 6 6.65 2.20 0.37
N GLY A 7 6.35 3.42 -0.04
CA GLY A 7 7.37 4.44 -0.24
C GLY A 7 6.79 5.71 -0.84
N VAL A 8 7.44 6.85 -0.57
CA VAL A 8 7.03 8.17 -1.06
C VAL A 8 7.06 8.25 -2.59
N ALA A 9 6.38 9.23 -3.19
CA ALA A 9 6.49 9.47 -4.63
C ALA A 9 7.97 9.65 -5.04
N GLY A 10 8.41 8.98 -6.11
CA GLY A 10 9.83 9.04 -6.56
C GLY A 10 10.83 8.18 -5.75
N SER A 11 10.37 7.44 -4.73
CA SER A 11 11.19 6.44 -4.00
C SER A 11 11.52 5.17 -4.78
N GLY A 12 11.12 5.05 -6.05
CA GLY A 12 11.42 3.88 -6.89
C GLY A 12 10.77 2.57 -6.45
N LYS A 13 9.73 2.62 -5.60
CA LYS A 13 8.95 1.44 -5.21
C LYS A 13 8.40 0.63 -6.39
N ASP A 14 7.97 1.29 -7.47
CA ASP A 14 7.54 0.62 -8.71
C ASP A 14 8.69 -0.14 -9.38
N THR A 15 9.90 0.42 -9.38
CA THR A 15 11.11 -0.24 -9.89
C THR A 15 11.47 -1.47 -9.04
N VAL A 16 11.38 -1.35 -7.71
CA VAL A 16 11.58 -2.47 -6.78
C VAL A 16 10.55 -3.58 -7.05
N ALA A 17 9.28 -3.22 -7.25
CA ALA A 17 8.21 -4.18 -7.59
C ALA A 17 8.51 -4.94 -8.88
N SER A 18 8.89 -4.24 -9.96
CA SER A 18 9.26 -4.89 -11.23
C SER A 18 10.47 -5.81 -11.12
N ILE A 19 11.50 -5.44 -10.34
CA ILE A 19 12.66 -6.30 -10.11
C ILE A 19 12.25 -7.57 -9.36
N ILE A 20 11.47 -7.45 -8.28
CA ILE A 20 10.99 -8.60 -7.50
C ILE A 20 10.12 -9.52 -8.37
N GLN A 21 9.19 -8.95 -9.17
CA GLN A 21 8.35 -9.70 -10.10
C GLN A 21 9.20 -10.52 -11.09
N GLN A 22 10.20 -9.88 -11.71
CA GLN A 22 11.08 -10.53 -12.67
C GLN A 22 11.85 -11.70 -12.04
N ARG A 23 12.35 -11.55 -10.81
CA ARG A 23 13.08 -12.62 -10.11
C ARG A 23 12.19 -13.80 -9.76
N PHE A 24 11.00 -13.59 -9.21
CA PHE A 24 10.05 -14.69 -8.96
C PHE A 24 9.70 -15.46 -10.24
N ASN A 25 9.40 -14.75 -11.32
CA ASN A 25 9.06 -15.38 -12.59
C ASN A 25 10.27 -16.14 -13.20
N GLN A 26 11.50 -15.67 -13.00
CA GLN A 26 12.72 -16.44 -13.34
C GLN A 26 12.88 -17.72 -12.52
N MET A 27 12.37 -17.74 -11.27
CA MET A 27 12.37 -18.90 -10.38
C MET A 27 11.14 -19.81 -10.58
N GLY A 28 10.30 -19.53 -11.58
CA GLY A 28 9.08 -20.29 -11.87
C GLY A 28 7.92 -20.07 -10.90
N VAL A 29 7.99 -19.06 -10.05
CA VAL A 29 6.89 -18.65 -9.14
C VAL A 29 6.02 -17.63 -9.86
N GLN A 30 4.70 -17.86 -9.92
CA GLN A 30 3.80 -16.92 -10.59
C GLN A 30 3.61 -15.64 -9.75
N ALA A 31 4.32 -14.57 -10.14
CA ALA A 31 4.26 -13.26 -9.49
C ALA A 31 3.68 -12.17 -10.38
N GLU A 32 2.69 -11.43 -9.86
CA GLU A 32 2.04 -10.34 -10.58
C GLU A 32 1.90 -9.06 -9.76
N VAL A 33 1.97 -7.91 -10.42
CA VAL A 33 1.78 -6.59 -9.79
C VAL A 33 0.30 -6.23 -9.77
N CYS A 34 -0.32 -6.35 -8.60
CA CYS A 34 -1.68 -5.91 -8.31
C CYS A 34 -1.64 -4.47 -7.76
N ARG A 35 -2.72 -3.70 -7.92
CA ARG A 35 -2.79 -2.30 -7.45
C ARG A 35 -4.14 -1.98 -6.83
N PHE A 36 -4.13 -1.40 -5.62
CA PHE A 36 -5.35 -0.92 -4.96
C PHE A 36 -6.01 0.22 -5.74
N ALA A 37 -5.22 1.06 -6.40
CA ALA A 37 -5.71 2.19 -7.18
C ALA A 37 -6.15 1.85 -8.62
N GLU A 38 -6.04 0.59 -9.08
CA GLU A 38 -6.39 0.25 -10.48
C GLU A 38 -7.87 0.55 -10.85
N PRO A 39 -8.88 0.28 -9.99
CA PRO A 39 -10.25 0.68 -10.28
C PRO A 39 -10.42 2.20 -10.37
N ILE A 40 -9.70 2.96 -9.53
CA ILE A 40 -9.70 4.43 -9.55
C ILE A 40 -9.10 4.94 -10.88
N LYS A 41 -8.01 4.31 -11.34
CA LYS A 41 -7.38 4.60 -12.63
C LYS A 41 -8.27 4.27 -13.82
N ALA A 42 -9.04 3.18 -13.77
CA ALA A 42 -10.02 2.87 -14.81
C ALA A 42 -11.09 3.97 -14.92
N ILE A 43 -11.69 4.37 -13.79
CA ILE A 43 -12.69 5.45 -13.73
C ILE A 43 -12.10 6.79 -14.24
N ALA A 44 -10.88 7.14 -13.80
CA ALA A 44 -10.23 8.37 -14.25
C ALA A 44 -9.88 8.35 -15.75
N ARG A 45 -9.52 7.19 -16.31
CA ARG A 45 -9.27 7.03 -17.75
C ARG A 45 -10.53 7.26 -18.59
N GLU A 46 -11.70 6.89 -18.09
CA GLU A 46 -12.97 7.17 -18.78
C GLU A 46 -13.30 8.67 -18.75
N VAL A 47 -13.11 9.35 -17.61
CA VAL A 47 -13.45 10.78 -17.46
C VAL A 47 -12.47 11.73 -18.16
N PHE A 48 -11.17 11.43 -18.16
CA PHE A 48 -10.11 12.31 -18.67
C PHE A 48 -9.42 11.80 -19.95
N GLY A 49 -9.76 10.60 -20.42
CA GLY A 49 -9.11 9.96 -21.56
C GLY A 49 -7.82 9.20 -21.21
N PRO A 50 -7.12 8.62 -22.21
CA PRO A 50 -5.99 7.70 -22.00
C PRO A 50 -4.78 8.34 -21.33
N GLU A 51 -4.50 9.62 -21.61
CA GLU A 51 -3.29 10.34 -21.19
C GLU A 51 -3.36 10.89 -19.74
N PHE A 52 -4.43 10.61 -19.00
CA PHE A 52 -4.74 11.23 -17.70
C PHE A 52 -3.68 11.05 -16.60
N ASP A 53 -2.86 10.00 -16.66
CA ASP A 53 -1.81 9.70 -15.66
C ASP A 53 -0.40 10.13 -16.13
N ASN A 54 -0.30 10.75 -17.32
CA ASN A 54 0.95 11.30 -17.83
C ASN A 54 1.47 12.39 -16.90
N ARG A 55 2.80 12.43 -16.70
CA ARG A 55 3.44 13.29 -15.69
C ARG A 55 3.06 14.77 -15.84
N ASP A 56 2.93 15.22 -17.09
CA ASP A 56 2.74 16.62 -17.43
C ASP A 56 1.26 17.05 -17.32
N VAL A 57 0.31 16.13 -17.50
CA VAL A 57 -1.14 16.42 -17.50
C VAL A 57 -1.80 16.13 -16.15
N LYS A 58 -1.36 15.08 -15.45
CA LYS A 58 -2.08 14.49 -14.31
C LYS A 58 -2.30 15.43 -13.11
N GLU A 59 -1.45 16.44 -12.97
CA GLU A 59 -1.53 17.43 -11.88
C GLU A 59 -2.16 18.76 -12.32
N GLU A 60 -2.37 18.97 -13.63
CA GLU A 60 -2.94 20.21 -14.19
C GLU A 60 -4.45 20.31 -13.93
N LEU A 61 -4.90 21.47 -13.44
CA LEU A 61 -6.33 21.77 -13.34
C LEU A 61 -6.89 22.02 -14.75
N VAL A 62 -7.94 21.26 -15.11
CA VAL A 62 -8.71 21.47 -16.33
C VAL A 62 -10.17 21.82 -15.97
N PRO A 63 -10.90 22.54 -16.84
CA PRO A 63 -12.32 22.79 -16.65
C PRO A 63 -13.09 21.47 -16.53
N PHE A 64 -13.83 21.29 -15.43
CA PHE A 64 -14.67 20.12 -15.24
C PHE A 64 -15.99 20.34 -15.99
N THR A 65 -15.96 20.06 -17.29
CA THR A 65 -17.07 20.36 -18.21
C THR A 65 -18.34 19.58 -17.85
N HIS A 66 -19.49 20.03 -18.37
CA HIS A 66 -20.76 19.33 -18.18
C HIS A 66 -20.68 17.86 -18.64
N ASP A 67 -20.04 17.61 -19.79
CA ASP A 67 -19.87 16.26 -20.34
C ASP A 67 -18.99 15.39 -19.44
N MET A 68 -17.87 15.93 -18.92
CA MET A 68 -17.02 15.23 -17.96
C MET A 68 -17.75 14.93 -16.65
N LYS A 69 -18.60 15.86 -16.16
CA LYS A 69 -19.43 15.67 -14.96
C LYS A 69 -20.48 14.58 -15.17
N PHE A 70 -21.18 14.60 -16.30
CA PHE A 70 -22.18 13.59 -16.67
C PHE A 70 -21.55 12.20 -16.81
N LEU A 71 -20.39 12.12 -17.47
CA LEU A 71 -19.63 10.88 -17.59
C LEU A 71 -19.16 10.38 -16.22
N ALA A 72 -18.55 11.25 -15.41
CA ALA A 72 -18.11 10.94 -14.06
C ALA A 72 -19.25 10.42 -13.19
N GLU A 73 -20.42 11.06 -13.21
CA GLU A 73 -21.62 10.60 -12.50
C GLU A 73 -22.00 9.16 -12.90
N GLY A 74 -22.12 8.90 -14.21
CA GLY A 74 -22.48 7.58 -14.72
C GLY A 74 -21.50 6.47 -14.30
N VAL A 75 -20.20 6.68 -14.55
CA VAL A 75 -19.16 5.67 -14.24
C VAL A 75 -18.99 5.46 -12.74
N LEU A 76 -19.18 6.51 -11.93
CA LEU A 76 -19.09 6.42 -10.47
C LEU A 76 -20.29 5.66 -9.89
N TRP A 77 -21.52 5.92 -10.35
CA TRP A 77 -22.69 5.14 -9.93
C TRP A 77 -22.57 3.66 -10.28
N ASP A 78 -22.09 3.36 -11.48
CA ASP A 78 -21.87 2.00 -11.98
C ASP A 78 -20.75 1.27 -11.20
N ALA A 79 -19.63 1.96 -10.92
CA ALA A 79 -18.59 1.46 -10.03
C ALA A 79 -19.10 1.26 -8.58
N GLY A 80 -19.91 2.19 -8.06
CA GLY A 80 -20.59 2.09 -6.77
C GLY A 80 -21.47 0.85 -6.67
N ALA A 81 -22.29 0.60 -7.70
CA ALA A 81 -23.16 -0.55 -7.77
C ALA A 81 -22.42 -1.90 -7.73
N ARG A 82 -21.18 -1.98 -8.25
CA ARG A 82 -20.30 -3.16 -8.14
C ARG A 82 -19.56 -3.24 -6.81
N LEU A 83 -18.80 -2.20 -6.47
CA LEU A 83 -17.84 -2.22 -5.36
C LEU A 83 -18.55 -2.25 -4.00
N LEU A 84 -19.65 -1.52 -3.89
CA LEU A 84 -20.43 -1.37 -2.65
C LEU A 84 -21.64 -2.33 -2.60
N GLN A 85 -21.74 -3.31 -3.51
CA GLN A 85 -22.87 -4.26 -3.58
C GLN A 85 -23.07 -5.08 -2.29
N HIS A 86 -22.00 -5.26 -1.53
CA HIS A 86 -21.99 -6.00 -0.27
C HIS A 86 -22.58 -5.17 0.89
N LEU A 87 -22.62 -3.84 0.75
CA LEU A 87 -23.30 -2.94 1.68
C LEU A 87 -24.80 -2.92 1.36
N LYS A 88 -25.63 -3.00 2.41
CA LYS A 88 -27.09 -2.80 2.30
C LYS A 88 -27.41 -1.38 1.79
N CYS A 89 -28.68 -1.12 1.49
CA CYS A 89 -29.21 0.09 0.84
C CYS A 89 -28.74 1.48 1.36
N HIS A 90 -28.12 1.58 2.54
CA HIS A 90 -27.66 2.83 3.15
C HIS A 90 -26.48 3.49 2.42
N TRP A 91 -25.73 2.77 1.56
CA TRP A 91 -24.60 3.39 0.85
C TRP A 91 -25.03 4.44 -0.17
N ARG A 92 -26.19 4.27 -0.83
CA ARG A 92 -26.61 5.13 -1.96
C ARG A 92 -26.78 6.60 -1.58
N THR A 93 -27.48 6.91 -0.49
CA THR A 93 -27.71 8.30 -0.05
C THR A 93 -26.41 9.00 0.37
N LYS A 94 -25.48 8.27 0.99
CA LYS A 94 -24.16 8.78 1.34
C LYS A 94 -23.31 9.00 0.08
N PHE A 95 -23.36 8.06 -0.87
CA PHE A 95 -22.70 8.14 -2.16
C PHE A 95 -23.15 9.35 -2.97
N GLU A 96 -24.47 9.55 -3.14
CA GLU A 96 -25.07 10.71 -3.79
C GLU A 96 -24.61 12.03 -3.15
N THR A 97 -24.61 12.10 -1.82
CA THR A 97 -24.14 13.29 -1.09
C THR A 97 -22.66 13.62 -1.36
N LEU A 98 -21.80 12.59 -1.43
CA LEU A 98 -20.36 12.74 -1.66
C LEU A 98 -20.02 12.96 -3.14
N LEU A 99 -20.81 12.39 -4.05
CA LEU A 99 -20.73 12.60 -5.50
C LEU A 99 -21.13 14.03 -5.87
N ASN A 100 -22.23 14.55 -5.31
CA ASN A 100 -22.66 15.93 -5.57
C ASN A 100 -21.58 16.95 -5.17
N ARG A 101 -20.80 16.71 -4.11
CA ARG A 101 -19.64 17.53 -3.72
C ARG A 101 -18.47 17.49 -4.71
N LEU A 102 -18.35 16.43 -5.52
CA LEU A 102 -17.40 16.36 -6.64
C LEU A 102 -17.92 17.17 -7.83
N LEU A 103 -19.19 16.97 -8.20
CA LEU A 103 -19.81 17.53 -9.42
C LEU A 103 -20.03 19.05 -9.35
N VAL A 104 -20.04 19.66 -8.16
CA VAL A 104 -20.07 21.14 -8.01
C VAL A 104 -18.74 21.84 -8.30
N LYS A 105 -17.63 21.12 -8.50
CA LYS A 105 -16.33 21.75 -8.82
C LYS A 105 -16.31 22.27 -10.26
N ASP A 106 -15.80 23.47 -10.50
CA ASP A 106 -15.67 24.03 -11.85
C ASP A 106 -14.38 23.61 -12.56
N GLU A 107 -13.33 23.31 -11.80
CA GLU A 107 -12.04 22.82 -12.29
C GLU A 107 -11.55 21.63 -11.45
N ILE A 108 -10.82 20.72 -12.07
CA ILE A 108 -10.26 19.53 -11.42
C ILE A 108 -9.05 18.99 -12.20
N SER A 109 -8.07 18.42 -11.50
CA SER A 109 -6.99 17.66 -12.14
C SER A 109 -7.23 16.16 -12.04
N PRO A 110 -6.65 15.33 -12.94
CA PRO A 110 -6.73 13.87 -12.83
C PRO A 110 -6.24 13.34 -11.47
N ARG A 111 -5.24 13.98 -10.83
CA ARG A 111 -4.79 13.65 -9.47
C ARG A 111 -5.86 13.92 -8.43
N ILE A 112 -6.42 15.13 -8.41
CA ILE A 112 -7.42 15.55 -7.43
C ILE A 112 -8.67 14.67 -7.56
N PHE A 113 -9.08 14.35 -8.79
CA PHE A 113 -10.16 13.39 -9.04
C PHE A 113 -9.85 12.00 -8.46
N GLN A 114 -8.68 11.43 -8.76
CA GLN A 114 -8.27 10.12 -8.21
C GLN A 114 -8.22 10.13 -6.67
N GLN A 115 -7.70 11.19 -6.06
CA GLN A 115 -7.63 11.34 -4.61
C GLN A 115 -9.02 11.43 -3.96
N TYR A 116 -9.90 12.25 -4.53
CA TYR A 116 -11.28 12.44 -4.04
C TYR A 116 -12.10 11.16 -4.22
N VAL A 117 -12.10 10.55 -5.40
CA VAL A 117 -12.79 9.28 -5.67
C VAL A 117 -12.26 8.18 -4.75
N GLY A 118 -10.93 8.08 -4.62
CA GLY A 118 -10.26 7.11 -3.75
C GLY A 118 -10.63 7.25 -2.28
N THR A 119 -10.57 8.48 -1.75
CA THR A 119 -10.56 8.75 -0.30
C THR A 119 -11.89 9.32 0.18
N ASP A 120 -12.31 10.46 -0.37
CA ASP A 120 -13.46 11.24 0.09
C ASP A 120 -14.82 10.67 -0.35
N LEU A 121 -14.84 9.86 -1.41
CA LEU A 121 -16.03 9.18 -1.91
C LEU A 121 -16.10 7.72 -1.45
N PHE A 122 -15.26 6.84 -1.99
CA PHE A 122 -15.39 5.39 -1.77
C PHE A 122 -14.92 4.96 -0.37
N ARG A 123 -13.69 5.29 0.04
CA ARG A 123 -13.17 4.93 1.39
C ARG A 123 -13.95 5.60 2.52
N ALA A 124 -14.54 6.76 2.28
CA ALA A 124 -15.47 7.40 3.21
C ALA A 124 -16.76 6.59 3.44
N ILE A 125 -17.14 5.69 2.53
CA ILE A 125 -18.32 4.81 2.65
C ILE A 125 -17.93 3.43 3.20
N ASP A 126 -16.89 2.81 2.64
CA ASP A 126 -16.28 1.56 3.12
C ASP A 126 -14.76 1.68 3.03
N SER A 127 -14.07 1.68 4.18
CA SER A 127 -12.62 1.80 4.24
C SER A 127 -11.88 0.64 3.55
N ASN A 128 -12.52 -0.53 3.43
CA ASN A 128 -11.94 -1.73 2.84
C ASN A 128 -12.27 -1.90 1.35
N VAL A 129 -12.95 -0.95 0.72
CA VAL A 129 -13.47 -1.07 -0.66
C VAL A 129 -12.40 -1.46 -1.69
N TRP A 130 -11.21 -0.87 -1.62
CA TRP A 130 -10.10 -1.18 -2.52
C TRP A 130 -9.40 -2.48 -2.17
N VAL A 131 -9.32 -2.81 -0.87
CA VAL A 131 -8.83 -4.10 -0.39
C VAL A 131 -9.71 -5.23 -0.93
N ASN A 132 -11.02 -5.13 -0.74
CA ASN A 132 -12.03 -6.08 -1.22
C ASN A 132 -11.94 -6.28 -2.75
N ALA A 133 -11.77 -5.19 -3.51
CA ALA A 133 -11.59 -5.26 -4.96
C ALA A 133 -10.27 -5.96 -5.36
N THR A 134 -9.18 -5.68 -4.65
CA THR A 134 -7.82 -6.16 -4.98
C THR A 134 -7.61 -7.62 -4.57
N GLU A 135 -8.21 -8.11 -3.49
CA GLU A 135 -8.07 -9.51 -3.07
C GLU A 135 -8.57 -10.50 -4.14
N ILE A 136 -9.62 -10.14 -4.89
CA ILE A 136 -10.16 -10.95 -6.00
C ILE A 136 -9.14 -11.08 -7.15
N GLN A 137 -8.28 -10.07 -7.35
CA GLN A 137 -7.19 -10.14 -8.33
C GLN A 137 -5.96 -10.84 -7.76
N ALA A 138 -5.53 -10.47 -6.56
CA ALA A 138 -4.33 -10.97 -5.89
C ALA A 138 -4.38 -12.49 -5.62
N SER A 139 -5.57 -13.03 -5.32
CA SER A 139 -5.78 -14.46 -5.08
C SER A 139 -5.56 -15.37 -6.31
N LYS A 140 -5.36 -14.80 -7.50
CA LYS A 140 -5.09 -15.56 -8.74
C LYS A 140 -3.61 -15.93 -8.92
N PHE A 141 -2.72 -15.41 -8.08
CA PHE A 141 -1.27 -15.54 -8.21
C PHE A 141 -0.67 -16.12 -6.94
N GLU A 142 0.47 -16.82 -7.07
CA GLU A 142 1.20 -17.31 -5.89
C GLU A 142 1.77 -16.14 -5.09
N VAL A 143 2.27 -15.11 -5.78
CA VAL A 143 2.75 -13.86 -5.20
C VAL A 143 2.07 -12.67 -5.86
N ALA A 144 1.38 -11.86 -5.07
CA ALA A 144 0.85 -10.57 -5.49
C ALA A 144 1.72 -9.44 -4.91
N LEU A 145 2.29 -8.62 -5.78
CA LEU A 145 3.09 -7.45 -5.43
C LEU A 145 2.19 -6.21 -5.45
N LEU A 146 2.17 -5.45 -4.35
CA LEU A 146 1.25 -4.34 -4.11
C LEU A 146 2.05 -3.04 -3.88
N PRO A 147 2.45 -2.32 -4.95
CA PRO A 147 3.36 -1.16 -4.86
C PRO A 147 2.68 0.17 -4.51
N ASP A 148 1.37 0.16 -4.29
CA ASP A 148 0.57 1.34 -3.99
C ASP A 148 -0.12 1.26 -2.62
N VAL A 149 0.43 0.49 -1.68
CA VAL A 149 0.04 0.52 -0.25
C VAL A 149 0.24 1.93 0.30
N ARG A 150 -0.87 2.57 0.66
CA ARG A 150 -0.97 3.96 1.12
C ARG A 150 -1.75 4.10 2.41
N PHE A 151 -2.65 3.17 2.66
CA PHE A 151 -3.48 3.11 3.86
C PHE A 151 -3.17 1.88 4.71
N VAL A 152 -3.65 1.94 5.93
CA VAL A 152 -3.26 1.02 7.01
C VAL A 152 -3.95 -0.34 6.84
N ASP A 153 -5.20 -0.35 6.38
CA ASP A 153 -5.95 -1.54 5.95
C ASP A 153 -5.31 -2.25 4.72
N GLU A 154 -4.79 -1.50 3.76
CA GLU A 154 -4.03 -2.02 2.61
C GLU A 154 -2.74 -2.70 3.07
N ALA A 155 -2.06 -2.12 4.08
CA ALA A 155 -0.93 -2.75 4.74
C ALA A 155 -1.35 -4.01 5.53
N ALA A 156 -2.46 -3.94 6.27
CA ALA A 156 -2.98 -5.02 7.12
C ALA A 156 -3.36 -6.32 6.38
N VAL A 157 -3.53 -6.27 5.06
CA VAL A 157 -3.75 -7.46 4.22
C VAL A 157 -2.50 -8.03 3.54
N CYS A 158 -1.33 -7.42 3.74
CA CYS A 158 -0.06 -7.93 3.21
C CYS A 158 0.59 -8.93 4.17
N ASP A 159 1.27 -9.95 3.65
CA ASP A 159 2.06 -10.90 4.44
C ASP A 159 3.50 -10.37 4.69
N VAL A 160 3.99 -9.46 3.84
CA VAL A 160 5.31 -8.81 3.93
C VAL A 160 5.17 -7.33 3.56
N LEU A 161 5.91 -6.44 4.24
CA LEU A 161 5.92 -4.99 3.96
C LEU A 161 7.34 -4.46 3.71
N ILE A 162 7.65 -4.19 2.45
CA ILE A 162 8.91 -3.59 2.03
C ILE A 162 8.78 -2.06 2.06
N VAL A 163 9.65 -1.37 2.79
CA VAL A 163 9.69 0.10 2.82
C VAL A 163 10.86 0.59 1.98
N VAL A 164 10.58 1.33 0.91
CA VAL A 164 11.60 1.85 0.00
C VAL A 164 11.91 3.30 0.37
N ASN A 165 13.11 3.52 0.89
CA ASN A 165 13.59 4.82 1.36
C ASN A 165 14.66 5.35 0.40
N ARG A 166 14.41 6.47 -0.28
CA ARG A 166 15.47 7.10 -1.08
C ARG A 166 15.98 8.33 -0.35
N PRO A 167 17.22 8.31 0.18
CA PRO A 167 17.82 9.48 0.83
C PRO A 167 17.72 10.73 -0.05
N GLY A 168 17.23 11.84 0.52
CA GLY A 168 16.99 13.10 -0.18
C GLY A 168 15.64 13.21 -0.90
N VAL A 169 14.81 12.16 -0.94
CA VAL A 169 13.41 12.27 -1.38
C VAL A 169 12.52 12.50 -0.16
N VAL A 170 12.00 13.71 -0.04
CA VAL A 170 11.05 14.11 1.00
C VAL A 170 9.64 14.09 0.41
N ALA A 171 8.64 13.60 1.15
CA ALA A 171 7.25 13.69 0.70
C ALA A 171 6.69 15.11 0.85
N VAL A 172 5.75 15.46 -0.02
CA VAL A 172 4.85 16.60 0.18
C VAL A 172 3.66 16.10 1.01
N ALA A 173 3.68 16.38 2.31
CA ALA A 173 2.83 15.74 3.32
C ALA A 173 1.42 16.35 3.44
N GLU A 174 0.74 16.60 2.31
CA GLU A 174 -0.56 17.32 2.30
C GLU A 174 -1.79 16.40 2.23
N HIS A 175 -1.67 15.16 1.74
CA HIS A 175 -2.82 14.27 1.53
C HIS A 175 -2.77 13.02 2.43
N PRO A 176 -3.91 12.53 2.98
CA PRO A 176 -3.95 11.34 3.84
C PRO A 176 -3.25 10.10 3.29
N SER A 177 -3.28 9.91 1.97
CA SER A 177 -2.63 8.78 1.28
C SER A 177 -1.10 8.81 1.25
N GLU A 178 -0.45 9.84 1.79
CA GLU A 178 1.02 9.92 1.97
C GLU A 178 1.44 9.77 3.45
N VAL A 179 0.49 9.78 4.40
CA VAL A 179 0.78 9.76 5.85
C VAL A 179 1.49 8.48 6.26
N LEU A 180 1.01 7.31 5.84
CA LEU A 180 1.61 6.02 6.21
C LEU A 180 3.08 5.92 5.80
N ALA A 181 3.42 6.30 4.57
CA ALA A 181 4.80 6.27 4.08
C ALA A 181 5.69 7.22 4.90
N ASN A 182 5.21 8.40 5.26
CA ASN A 182 5.95 9.35 6.09
C ASN A 182 6.16 8.85 7.51
N THR A 183 5.11 8.36 8.17
CA THR A 183 5.21 7.76 9.50
C THR A 183 6.22 6.61 9.50
N LEU A 184 6.20 5.73 8.48
CA LEU A 184 7.10 4.59 8.42
C LEU A 184 8.56 4.95 8.10
N LEU A 185 8.81 6.06 7.41
CA LEU A 185 10.17 6.56 7.12
C LEU A 185 10.76 7.39 8.26
N GLN A 186 9.92 8.05 9.07
CA GLN A 186 10.34 8.81 10.25
C GLN A 186 10.52 7.92 11.48
N ALA A 187 9.72 6.86 11.60
CA ALA A 187 9.91 5.84 12.61
C ALA A 187 11.30 5.19 12.45
N SER A 188 12.10 5.25 13.52
CA SER A 188 13.42 4.60 13.59
C SER A 188 13.27 3.10 13.77
N PHE A 189 12.72 2.42 12.76
CA PHE A 189 12.59 0.97 12.78
C PHE A 189 13.97 0.31 12.73
N PRO A 190 14.23 -0.70 13.58
CA PRO A 190 15.31 -1.63 13.32
C PRO A 190 15.06 -2.28 11.95
N LYS A 191 16.08 -2.33 11.10
CA LYS A 191 16.04 -3.08 9.84
C LYS A 191 15.78 -4.55 10.17
N LEU A 192 14.73 -5.13 9.59
CA LEU A 192 14.21 -6.46 9.90
C LEU A 192 13.73 -6.62 11.34
N ILE A 193 12.42 -6.59 11.52
CA ILE A 193 11.77 -7.38 12.58
C ILE A 193 11.44 -8.75 11.95
N THR A 194 12.13 -9.78 12.42
CA THR A 194 11.86 -11.19 12.08
C THR A 194 11.59 -11.96 13.38
N SER A 195 10.64 -12.92 13.38
CA SER A 195 10.23 -13.61 14.61
C SER A 195 10.37 -15.15 14.58
N THR A 196 11.45 -15.69 15.15
CA THR A 196 11.66 -17.11 15.55
C THR A 196 12.35 -17.19 16.93
N GLY A 197 12.51 -18.36 17.59
CA GLY A 197 12.84 -18.57 19.03
C GLY A 197 14.30 -18.33 19.47
N GLU A 198 14.66 -17.99 20.73
CA GLU A 198 13.93 -17.74 22.02
C GLU A 198 14.53 -16.51 22.78
N ILE A 199 14.19 -16.19 24.07
CA ILE A 199 14.98 -15.19 24.88
C ILE A 199 15.68 -15.87 26.07
N LYS A 200 16.97 -15.54 26.28
CA LYS A 200 17.61 -15.49 27.60
C LYS A 200 18.44 -14.20 27.72
N ASN A 201 18.58 -13.69 28.95
CA ASN A 201 19.14 -12.36 29.26
C ASN A 201 20.69 -12.34 29.27
N HIS A 202 21.32 -11.21 28.88
CA HIS A 202 22.09 -10.30 29.76
C HIS A 202 23.05 -9.37 28.99
N GLU A 203 22.92 -8.06 29.24
CA GLU A 203 23.97 -7.00 29.19
C GLU A 203 24.68 -6.64 27.86
N PRO A 204 25.33 -5.45 27.77
CA PRO A 204 25.41 -4.69 26.51
C PRO A 204 26.80 -4.69 25.83
N LEU A 205 26.84 -4.52 24.50
CA LEU A 205 27.78 -3.61 23.76
C LEU A 205 27.65 -3.71 22.22
N GLU A 206 28.07 -2.61 21.57
CA GLU A 206 28.51 -2.42 20.17
C GLU A 206 27.84 -3.17 18.99
N LEU A 207 27.14 -2.38 18.16
CA LEU A 207 26.59 -2.76 16.86
C LEU A 207 27.67 -3.04 15.80
N THR A 208 28.19 -4.26 15.77
CA THR A 208 28.91 -4.81 14.62
C THR A 208 27.97 -5.70 13.79
N LEU A 209 27.97 -5.51 12.46
CA LEU A 209 27.18 -6.32 11.55
C LEU A 209 27.73 -7.75 11.44
N SER A 210 27.10 -8.71 12.10
CA SER A 210 27.28 -10.15 11.85
C SER A 210 25.94 -10.82 11.55
N VAL A 211 25.87 -11.51 10.42
CA VAL A 211 24.74 -12.36 10.04
C VAL A 211 24.84 -13.65 10.84
N GLU A 212 24.17 -13.73 12.00
CA GLU A 212 23.91 -15.00 12.71
C GLU A 212 22.83 -14.83 13.80
N ASN A 213 21.74 -15.58 13.64
CA ASN A 213 20.72 -15.92 14.65
C ASN A 213 19.78 -14.83 15.24
N TYR A 214 18.48 -15.13 15.15
CA TYR A 214 17.35 -14.37 15.70
C TYR A 214 17.36 -14.27 17.24
N ARG A 215 16.95 -13.12 17.83
CA ARG A 215 15.55 -12.90 18.32
C ARG A 215 15.32 -11.63 19.19
N ARG A 216 14.14 -11.00 18.99
CA ARG A 216 13.30 -10.10 19.86
C ARG A 216 13.88 -8.82 20.46
N CYS A 217 13.09 -7.75 20.31
CA CYS A 217 12.66 -6.91 21.43
C CYS A 217 11.18 -7.21 21.78
N THR A 218 10.76 -6.89 23.00
CA THR A 218 9.41 -7.19 23.53
C THR A 218 8.59 -5.94 23.85
N VAL A 219 7.26 -6.11 23.85
CA VAL A 219 6.15 -5.12 23.95
C VAL A 219 6.18 -4.17 25.19
N GLY A 220 7.19 -4.25 26.07
CA GLY A 220 7.24 -3.50 27.33
C GLY A 220 7.43 -1.99 27.21
N GLU A 221 8.18 -1.52 26.21
CA GLU A 221 8.64 -0.12 26.15
C GLU A 221 7.73 0.84 25.36
N LEU A 222 6.71 0.32 24.67
CA LEU A 222 5.71 1.13 23.93
C LEU A 222 4.67 1.82 24.84
N ARG A 223 4.75 1.67 26.16
CA ARG A 223 3.65 2.00 27.10
C ARG A 223 3.74 3.33 27.86
N ASN A 224 4.81 4.12 27.73
CA ASN A 224 5.08 5.17 28.73
C ASN A 224 5.63 6.54 28.24
N THR A 225 5.14 7.06 27.11
CA THR A 225 5.20 8.53 26.83
C THR A 225 3.86 9.08 26.32
N SER A 226 3.21 9.83 27.21
CA SER A 226 1.84 10.35 27.15
C SER A 226 1.61 11.49 26.14
N CYS A 227 1.81 11.26 24.83
CA CYS A 227 1.54 12.26 23.78
C CYS A 227 1.10 11.72 22.40
N LEU A 228 0.65 10.47 22.29
CA LEU A 228 -0.03 9.96 21.09
C LEU A 228 -1.28 9.18 21.49
N GLY A 229 -2.43 9.52 20.88
CA GLY A 229 -3.68 8.80 21.09
C GLY A 229 -3.62 7.39 20.53
N GLU A 230 -4.40 6.49 21.15
CA GLU A 230 -4.49 5.04 20.90
C GLU A 230 -4.30 4.63 19.43
N PHE A 231 -3.11 4.11 19.13
CA PHE A 231 -2.81 3.38 17.89
C PHE A 231 -2.63 1.89 18.21
N ASP A 232 -3.73 1.22 18.59
CA ASP A 232 -3.80 -0.25 18.65
C ASP A 232 -3.82 -0.82 17.22
N LEU A 233 -2.63 -0.91 16.63
CA LEU A 233 -2.41 -1.37 15.26
C LEU A 233 -2.19 -2.89 15.21
N PHE A 234 -3.32 -3.61 15.06
CA PHE A 234 -3.48 -4.98 14.53
C PHE A 234 -3.33 -6.18 15.47
N GLU A 235 -4.45 -6.58 16.06
CA GLU A 235 -4.67 -7.97 16.48
C GLU A 235 -4.89 -8.90 15.27
N GLY A 236 -4.29 -10.09 15.28
CA GLY A 236 -4.92 -11.29 14.70
C GLY A 236 -4.32 -11.94 13.43
N LYS A 237 -3.27 -11.42 12.78
CA LYS A 237 -2.59 -12.10 11.64
C LYS A 237 -1.05 -12.05 11.73
N PRO A 238 -0.31 -13.03 11.15
CA PRO A 238 1.05 -13.34 11.56
C PRO A 238 2.17 -12.71 10.71
N GLN A 239 3.27 -12.39 11.39
CA GLN A 239 4.64 -12.11 10.90
C GLN A 239 4.81 -10.99 9.85
N TRP A 240 4.82 -9.75 10.34
CA TRP A 240 5.24 -8.57 9.58
C TRP A 240 6.75 -8.49 9.35
N PHE A 241 7.19 -8.75 8.11
CA PHE A 241 8.58 -8.55 7.72
C PHE A 241 8.78 -7.13 7.17
N PHE A 242 9.47 -6.27 7.93
CA PHE A 242 9.84 -4.92 7.53
C PHE A 242 11.28 -4.84 7.05
N SER A 243 11.52 -4.39 5.81
CA SER A 243 12.87 -4.10 5.32
C SER A 243 12.95 -2.72 4.69
N VAL A 244 13.94 -1.92 5.12
CA VAL A 244 14.14 -0.53 4.71
C VAL A 244 15.31 -0.44 3.72
N PHE A 245 14.99 -0.25 2.44
CA PHE A 245 15.99 -0.12 1.38
C PHE A 245 16.41 1.32 1.21
N ASN A 246 17.62 1.66 1.66
CA ASN A 246 18.18 3.00 1.46
C ASN A 246 18.75 3.22 0.04
N HIS A 247 19.20 2.16 -0.66
CA HIS A 247 19.87 2.23 -1.98
C HIS A 247 19.52 0.99 -2.82
N TYR A 248 19.33 1.15 -4.14
CA TYR A 248 18.98 0.08 -5.09
C TYR A 248 20.19 -0.74 -5.61
N SER A 249 21.12 -1.17 -4.75
CA SER A 249 22.09 -2.17 -5.21
C SER A 249 21.38 -3.52 -5.40
N ILE A 250 21.58 -4.17 -6.55
CA ILE A 250 20.93 -5.44 -6.88
C ILE A 250 21.24 -6.50 -5.80
N GLU A 251 22.48 -6.52 -5.32
CA GLU A 251 22.97 -7.36 -4.22
C GLU A 251 22.11 -7.27 -2.94
N ARG A 252 21.58 -6.08 -2.61
CA ARG A 252 20.71 -5.91 -1.42
C ARG A 252 19.28 -6.39 -1.67
N LEU A 253 18.82 -6.34 -2.91
CA LEU A 253 17.52 -6.91 -3.29
C LEU A 253 17.61 -8.44 -3.35
N GLU A 254 18.73 -9.01 -3.81
CA GLU A 254 18.99 -10.46 -3.76
C GLU A 254 19.03 -10.96 -2.31
N PHE A 255 19.82 -10.33 -1.42
CA PHE A 255 19.83 -10.64 0.01
C PHE A 255 18.43 -10.62 0.65
N MET A 256 17.60 -9.63 0.32
CA MET A 256 16.22 -9.57 0.81
C MET A 256 15.36 -10.73 0.30
N LEU A 257 15.47 -11.07 -0.98
CA LEU A 257 14.71 -12.16 -1.56
C LEU A 257 15.08 -13.47 -0.87
N ASP A 258 16.37 -13.74 -0.69
CA ASP A 258 16.88 -15.00 -0.14
C ASP A 258 16.64 -15.13 1.39
N GLU A 259 16.81 -14.05 2.17
CA GLU A 259 16.75 -14.11 3.65
C GLU A 259 15.37 -13.78 4.24
N VAL A 260 14.49 -13.11 3.49
CA VAL A 260 13.19 -12.63 3.99
C VAL A 260 12.04 -13.22 3.20
N VAL A 261 12.06 -13.05 1.88
CA VAL A 261 10.88 -13.32 1.05
C VAL A 261 10.74 -14.80 0.74
N MET A 262 11.83 -15.47 0.36
CA MET A 262 11.84 -16.91 0.06
C MET A 262 11.57 -17.78 1.30
N PRO A 263 12.10 -17.50 2.51
CA PRO A 263 11.74 -18.23 3.71
C PRO A 263 10.25 -18.07 4.07
N ALA A 264 9.68 -16.86 3.94
CA ALA A 264 8.26 -16.62 4.15
C ALA A 264 7.38 -17.38 3.12
N LEU A 265 7.76 -17.38 1.84
CA LEU A 265 7.08 -18.14 0.79
C LEU A 265 7.15 -19.65 1.05
N ASN A 266 8.32 -20.17 1.43
CA ASN A 266 8.53 -21.58 1.74
C ASN A 266 7.74 -22.01 2.99
N PHE A 267 7.67 -21.17 4.03
CA PHE A 267 6.84 -21.40 5.20
C PHE A 267 5.35 -21.50 4.83
N MET A 268 4.85 -20.58 4.01
CA MET A 268 3.46 -20.62 3.51
C MET A 268 3.17 -21.85 2.63
N ARG A 269 4.14 -22.30 1.83
CA ARG A 269 4.01 -23.55 1.04
C ARG A 269 4.08 -24.81 1.91
N GLY A 270 4.83 -24.78 3.01
CA GLY A 270 5.04 -25.92 3.92
C GLY A 270 3.98 -26.09 5.02
N GLY A 271 3.17 -25.07 5.30
CA GLY A 271 2.17 -25.06 6.40
C GLY A 271 0.94 -25.95 6.24
N ASN A 272 0.95 -26.92 5.31
CA ASN A 272 -0.14 -27.89 5.07
C ASN A 272 0.28 -29.34 5.41
N GLY A 273 1.19 -29.51 6.38
CA GLY A 273 1.65 -30.81 6.91
C GLY A 273 1.28 -31.00 8.38
#